data_AF-A0A960ZIV6-F1
#
_entry.id   AF-A0A960ZIV6-F1
#
_cell.length_a   1.000
_cell.length_b   1.000
_cell.length_c   1.000
_cell.angle_alpha   90.00
_cell.angle_beta   90.00
_cell.angle_gamma   90.00
#
_symmetry.space_group_name_H-M   'P 1'
#
loop_
_entity.id
_entity.type
_entity.pdbx_description
1 polymer ?
#
loop_
_entity_poly.entity_id
_entity_poly.type
_entity_poly.pdbx_seq_one_letter_code
_entity_poly.pdbx_strand_id
1 'polypeptide(L)'
;MIDQKLNNLFYFLRENREYNKELQEKYYTNIIGASTETKEKIIKLLYAIANTQSQPKMDSLAVFFKKLHQQADCLLSFTKFSEVINSHQPYGLGSLFYGMKNQEGWGEKTAALFAKSIFHLHNGEYPAKFKIWDDAPSAIAENDDFFLPVDAVIIAIFHKLDRTKNWNFKNINNFLKKQYKNSEMEIWDDLWFWGFITQRGSGINRLYEWNENKYWALPETNKDLRRIDNINNKALKFLECL
;
A
#
# COMPACT_ATOMS: atom_id res chain seq x y z
N MET A 1 -19.60 -13.77 -14.43
CA MET A 1 -18.17 -14.03 -14.74
C MET A 1 -17.33 -13.13 -13.85
N ILE A 2 -16.15 -13.59 -13.41
CA ILE A 2 -15.26 -12.83 -12.51
C ILE A 2 -14.93 -11.45 -13.07
N ASP A 3 -14.77 -11.33 -14.39
CA ASP A 3 -14.39 -10.07 -15.06
C ASP A 3 -15.43 -8.95 -14.87
N GLN A 4 -16.73 -9.27 -14.91
CA GLN A 4 -17.77 -8.28 -14.66
C GLN A 4 -17.75 -7.79 -13.21
N LYS A 5 -17.55 -8.69 -12.24
CA LYS A 5 -17.43 -8.31 -10.83
C LYS A 5 -16.19 -7.47 -10.60
N LEU A 6 -15.08 -7.83 -11.23
CA LEU A 6 -13.82 -7.09 -11.12
C LEU A 6 -13.94 -5.67 -11.70
N ASN A 7 -14.63 -5.51 -12.83
CA ASN A 7 -14.92 -4.19 -13.39
C ASN A 7 -15.82 -3.35 -12.48
N ASN A 8 -16.88 -3.93 -11.90
CA ASN A 8 -17.73 -3.25 -10.94
C ASN A 8 -16.94 -2.83 -9.70
N LEU A 9 -16.09 -3.72 -9.19
CA LEU A 9 -15.21 -3.46 -8.06
C LEU A 9 -14.21 -2.34 -8.37
N PHE A 10 -13.54 -2.38 -9.51
CA PHE A 10 -12.60 -1.34 -9.93
C PHE A 10 -13.30 0.02 -10.07
N TYR A 11 -14.48 0.06 -10.69
CA TYR A 11 -15.28 1.28 -10.79
C TYR A 11 -15.64 1.80 -9.40
N PHE A 12 -16.10 0.92 -8.49
CA PHE A 12 -16.37 1.30 -7.11
C PHE A 12 -15.12 1.91 -6.44
N LEU A 13 -13.95 1.28 -6.54
CA LEU A 13 -12.72 1.80 -5.93
C LEU A 13 -12.40 3.20 -6.49
N ARG A 14 -12.46 3.37 -7.81
CA ARG A 14 -12.15 4.63 -8.49
C ARG A 14 -13.11 5.78 -8.11
N GLU A 15 -14.40 5.51 -7.97
CA GLU A 15 -15.39 6.54 -7.63
C GLU A 15 -15.43 6.88 -6.13
N ASN A 16 -14.65 6.18 -5.29
CA ASN A 16 -14.63 6.39 -3.83
C ASN A 16 -13.19 6.55 -3.29
N ARG A 17 -12.29 7.06 -4.12
CA ARG A 17 -10.86 7.26 -3.83
C ARG A 17 -10.61 8.22 -2.67
N GLU A 18 -11.50 9.20 -2.50
CA GLU A 18 -11.37 10.25 -1.51
C GLU A 18 -11.31 9.73 -0.07
N TYR A 19 -11.96 8.60 0.22
CA TYR A 19 -11.96 8.03 1.57
C TYR A 19 -10.60 7.45 1.95
N ASN A 20 -10.00 6.68 1.05
CA ASN A 20 -8.67 6.11 1.29
C ASN A 20 -7.60 7.20 1.23
N LYS A 21 -7.74 8.19 0.34
CA LYS A 21 -6.84 9.35 0.28
C LYS A 21 -6.83 10.13 1.59
N GLU A 22 -8.00 10.46 2.16
CA GLU A 22 -8.11 11.16 3.44
C GLU A 22 -7.43 10.37 4.58
N LEU A 23 -7.64 9.05 4.62
CA LEU A 23 -7.00 8.16 5.58
C LEU A 23 -5.48 8.21 5.43
N GLN A 24 -4.98 8.13 4.20
CA GLN A 24 -3.55 8.09 3.92
C GLN A 24 -2.86 9.43 4.20
N GLU A 25 -3.50 10.56 3.89
CA GLU A 25 -2.98 11.89 4.26
C GLU A 25 -2.80 12.04 5.77
N LYS A 26 -3.76 11.55 6.57
CA LYS A 26 -3.65 11.53 8.03
C LYS A 26 -2.57 10.56 8.50
N TYR A 27 -2.47 9.37 7.88
CA TYR A 27 -1.40 8.43 8.16
C TYR A 27 -0.02 9.07 7.93
N TYR A 28 0.22 9.67 6.76
CA TYR A 28 1.47 10.35 6.43
C TYR A 28 1.72 11.56 7.35
N THR A 29 0.69 12.31 7.72
CA THR A 29 0.81 13.38 8.72
C THR A 29 1.34 12.85 10.04
N ASN A 30 0.81 11.72 10.53
CA ASN A 30 1.20 11.13 11.80
C ASN A 30 2.63 10.57 11.77
N ILE A 31 3.04 9.94 10.67
CA ILE A 31 4.34 9.28 10.61
C ILE A 31 5.50 10.22 10.26
N ILE A 32 5.29 11.19 9.36
CA ILE A 32 6.38 12.04 8.83
C ILE A 32 6.05 13.54 8.84
N GLY A 33 4.84 13.94 9.21
CA GLY A 33 4.38 15.33 9.09
C GLY A 33 5.13 16.33 9.98
N ALA A 34 5.71 15.88 11.10
CA ALA A 34 6.52 16.72 11.99
C ALA A 34 8.00 16.79 11.59
N SER A 35 8.45 15.95 10.66
CA SER A 35 9.85 15.88 10.27
C SER A 35 10.20 16.88 9.18
N THR A 36 11.24 17.68 9.42
CA THR A 36 11.78 18.63 8.43
C THR A 36 12.93 18.02 7.62
N GLU A 37 13.63 17.02 8.17
CA GLU A 37 14.78 16.40 7.52
C GLU A 37 14.40 15.19 6.65
N THR A 38 14.92 15.14 5.43
CA THR A 38 14.72 14.02 4.48
C THR A 38 15.10 12.67 5.09
N LYS A 39 16.27 12.59 5.76
CA LYS A 39 16.77 11.36 6.40
C LYS A 39 15.81 10.85 7.48
N GLU A 40 15.23 11.76 8.26
CA GLU A 40 14.29 11.40 9.32
C GLU A 40 12.96 10.90 8.74
N LYS A 41 12.42 11.58 7.72
CA LYS A 41 11.17 11.16 7.05
C LYS A 41 11.27 9.73 6.51
N ILE A 42 12.35 9.41 5.80
CA ILE A 42 12.50 8.07 5.20
C ILE A 42 12.67 6.99 6.26
N ILE A 43 13.44 7.24 7.33
CA ILE A 43 13.61 6.29 8.42
C ILE A 43 12.28 6.04 9.14
N LYS A 44 11.53 7.09 9.47
CA LYS A 44 10.19 6.96 10.08
C LYS A 44 9.23 6.18 9.20
N LEU A 45 9.20 6.46 7.90
CA LEU A 45 8.38 5.72 6.94
C LEU A 45 8.75 4.23 6.90
N LEU A 46 10.04 3.89 6.84
CA LEU A 46 10.52 2.51 6.84
C LEU A 46 10.12 1.78 8.13
N TYR A 47 10.30 2.41 9.29
CA TYR A 47 9.86 1.83 10.57
C TYR A 47 8.34 1.64 10.63
N ALA A 48 7.57 2.63 10.18
CA ALA A 48 6.11 2.53 10.15
C ALA A 48 5.64 1.34 9.30
N ILE A 49 6.28 1.11 8.14
CA ILE A 49 5.97 -0.02 7.26
C ILE A 49 6.43 -1.35 7.87
N ALA A 50 7.64 -1.42 8.43
CA ALA A 50 8.13 -2.63 9.08
C ALA A 50 7.21 -3.07 10.22
N ASN A 51 6.64 -2.11 10.97
CA ASN A 51 5.69 -2.36 12.05
C ASN A 51 4.30 -2.81 11.56
N THR A 52 4.01 -2.81 10.26
CA THR A 52 2.80 -3.44 9.70
C THR A 52 2.92 -4.96 9.54
N GLN A 53 4.12 -5.52 9.73
CA GLN A 53 4.31 -6.96 9.74
C GLN A 53 3.64 -7.56 10.98
N SER A 54 2.86 -8.63 10.81
CA SER A 54 2.21 -9.33 11.93
C SER A 54 3.21 -9.93 12.91
N GLN A 55 4.39 -10.32 12.42
CA GLN A 55 5.52 -10.82 13.20
C GLN A 55 6.80 -10.24 12.58
N PRO A 56 7.23 -9.04 13.03
CA PRO A 56 8.42 -8.39 12.48
C PRO A 56 9.67 -9.26 12.66
N LYS A 57 10.44 -9.46 11.60
CA LYS A 57 11.73 -10.18 11.65
C LYS A 57 12.82 -9.28 12.23
N MET A 58 12.74 -9.01 13.53
CA MET A 58 13.53 -7.96 14.19
C MET A 58 15.03 -8.06 13.95
N ASP A 59 15.62 -9.26 14.04
CA ASP A 59 17.06 -9.45 13.82
C ASP A 59 17.48 -9.08 12.39
N SER A 60 16.73 -9.58 11.40
CA SER A 60 16.96 -9.26 9.99
C SER A 60 16.74 -7.78 9.68
N LEU A 61 15.67 -7.18 10.23
CA LEU A 61 15.39 -5.76 10.08
C LEU A 61 16.51 -4.90 10.71
N ALA A 62 17.06 -5.33 11.84
CA ALA A 62 18.15 -4.60 12.51
C ALA A 62 19.41 -4.54 11.64
N VAL A 63 19.72 -5.59 10.87
CA VAL A 63 20.84 -5.57 9.90
C VAL A 63 20.62 -4.47 8.85
N PHE A 64 19.42 -4.41 8.28
CA PHE A 64 19.06 -3.39 7.31
C PHE A 64 19.14 -1.96 7.88
N PHE A 65 18.54 -1.70 9.04
CA PHE A 65 18.58 -0.36 9.65
C PHE A 65 20.00 0.05 10.06
N LYS A 66 20.82 -0.87 10.58
CA LYS A 66 22.24 -0.59 10.87
C LYS A 66 23.00 -0.16 9.61
N LYS A 67 22.78 -0.85 8.48
CA LYS A 67 23.35 -0.50 7.18
C LYS A 67 22.97 0.93 6.77
N LEU A 68 21.70 1.30 6.89
CA LEU A 68 21.24 2.65 6.55
C LEU A 68 21.86 3.73 7.43
N HIS A 69 21.98 3.49 8.74
CA HIS A 69 22.60 4.45 9.65
C HIS A 69 24.12 4.59 9.43
N GLN A 70 24.80 3.51 9.04
CA GLN A 70 26.23 3.55 8.66
C GLN A 70 26.46 4.27 7.33
N GLN A 71 25.49 4.21 6.41
CA GLN A 71 25.56 4.85 5.08
C GLN A 71 24.49 5.96 4.96
N ALA A 72 24.37 6.83 5.96
CA ALA A 72 23.25 7.76 6.08
C ALA A 72 23.07 8.70 4.87
N ASP A 73 24.11 8.91 4.06
CA ASP A 73 24.03 9.73 2.85
C ASP A 73 23.25 9.06 1.72
N CYS A 74 23.05 7.74 1.77
CA CYS A 74 22.15 7.05 0.84
C CYS A 74 20.69 7.53 0.97
N LEU A 75 20.33 8.06 2.14
CA LEU A 75 18.98 8.54 2.44
C LEU A 75 18.69 9.93 1.85
N LEU A 76 19.68 10.60 1.25
CA LEU A 76 19.53 11.97 0.76
C LEU A 76 18.79 12.08 -0.58
N SER A 77 18.76 11.00 -1.37
CA SER A 77 18.13 10.99 -2.69
C SER A 77 17.57 9.61 -3.02
N PHE A 78 16.58 9.57 -3.91
CA PHE A 78 15.97 8.34 -4.39
C PHE A 78 16.99 7.46 -5.12
N THR A 79 17.83 8.04 -5.97
CA THR A 79 18.88 7.33 -6.70
C THR A 79 19.88 6.69 -5.74
N LYS A 80 20.40 7.44 -4.76
CA LYS A 80 21.37 6.91 -3.78
C LYS A 80 20.77 5.83 -2.89
N PHE A 81 19.50 5.97 -2.50
CA PHE A 81 18.81 4.94 -1.73
C PHE A 81 18.66 3.67 -2.57
N SER A 82 18.23 3.84 -3.82
CA SER A 82 18.05 2.74 -4.78
C SER A 82 19.36 1.99 -5.02
N GLU A 83 20.49 2.69 -5.21
CA GLU A 83 21.84 2.09 -5.34
C GLU A 83 22.17 1.13 -4.18
N VAL A 84 21.83 1.52 -2.95
CA VAL A 84 22.16 0.74 -1.75
C VAL A 84 21.34 -0.54 -1.65
N ILE A 85 20.09 -0.52 -2.10
CA ILE A 85 19.20 -1.69 -2.04
C ILE A 85 19.23 -2.53 -3.34
N ASN A 86 19.64 -1.92 -4.45
CA ASN A 86 19.71 -2.51 -5.77
C ASN A 86 20.70 -1.73 -6.67
N SER A 87 21.83 -2.34 -7.00
CA SER A 87 22.86 -1.69 -7.82
C SER A 87 22.52 -1.60 -9.32
N HIS A 88 21.40 -2.17 -9.78
CA HIS A 88 21.06 -2.23 -11.20
C HIS A 88 20.08 -1.13 -11.61
N GLN A 89 20.49 -0.35 -12.63
CA GLN A 89 19.69 0.68 -13.30
C GLN A 89 18.82 0.08 -14.40
N PRO A 90 17.73 0.76 -14.83
CA PRO A 90 17.26 2.07 -14.36
C PRO A 90 16.55 2.01 -13.00
N TYR A 91 16.60 3.11 -12.24
CA TYR A 91 15.84 3.25 -11.00
C TYR A 91 14.42 3.74 -11.24
N GLY A 92 13.45 2.94 -10.78
CA GLY A 92 12.02 3.20 -10.78
C GLY A 92 11.35 2.57 -9.56
N LEU A 93 10.02 2.61 -9.52
CA LEU A 93 9.24 2.02 -8.43
C LEU A 93 9.35 0.49 -8.42
N GLY A 94 9.49 -0.13 -9.60
CA GLY A 94 9.74 -1.57 -9.75
C GLY A 94 11.10 -1.96 -9.19
N SER A 95 12.16 -1.24 -9.54
CA SER A 95 13.50 -1.50 -8.98
C SER A 95 13.56 -1.26 -7.47
N LEU A 96 12.81 -0.27 -6.96
CA LEU A 96 12.63 -0.01 -5.53
C LEU A 96 11.95 -1.21 -4.84
N PHE A 97 10.86 -1.73 -5.42
CA PHE A 97 10.20 -2.94 -4.95
C PHE A 97 11.16 -4.14 -4.90
N TYR A 98 11.85 -4.45 -6.00
CA TYR A 98 12.75 -5.59 -6.07
C TYR A 98 13.95 -5.43 -5.13
N GLY A 99 14.53 -4.23 -5.07
CA GLY A 99 15.63 -3.91 -4.15
C GLY A 99 15.25 -4.10 -2.70
N MET A 100 14.08 -3.58 -2.29
CA MET A 100 13.57 -3.73 -0.93
C MET A 100 13.21 -5.18 -0.62
N LYS A 101 12.53 -5.89 -1.53
CA LYS A 101 12.17 -7.30 -1.36
C LYS A 101 13.40 -8.19 -1.10
N ASN A 102 14.55 -7.83 -1.67
CA ASN A 102 15.80 -8.56 -1.50
C ASN A 102 16.56 -8.20 -0.23
N GLN A 103 16.14 -7.17 0.52
CA GLN A 103 16.72 -6.87 1.82
C GLN A 103 16.18 -7.83 2.88
N GLU A 104 17.06 -8.33 3.75
CA GLU A 104 16.64 -9.19 4.85
C GLU A 104 15.62 -8.49 5.75
N GLY A 105 14.60 -9.24 6.17
CA GLY A 105 13.51 -8.72 7.01
C GLY A 105 12.36 -8.07 6.22
N TRP A 106 12.52 -7.85 4.92
CA TRP A 106 11.48 -7.31 4.04
C TRP A 106 10.84 -8.42 3.22
N GLY A 107 9.51 -8.36 3.04
CA GLY A 107 8.75 -9.27 2.20
C GLY A 107 8.05 -8.55 1.05
N GLU A 108 7.39 -9.31 0.18
CA GLU A 108 6.67 -8.79 -0.99
C GLU A 108 5.67 -7.69 -0.62
N LYS A 109 4.84 -7.93 0.40
CA LYS A 109 3.86 -6.94 0.88
C LYS A 109 4.53 -5.64 1.31
N THR A 110 5.55 -5.70 2.17
CA THR A 110 6.18 -4.49 2.73
C THR A 110 7.02 -3.75 1.70
N ALA A 111 7.65 -4.47 0.76
CA ALA A 111 8.35 -3.85 -0.35
C ALA A 111 7.37 -3.11 -1.29
N ALA A 112 6.21 -3.72 -1.59
CA ALA A 112 5.17 -3.08 -2.40
C ALA A 112 4.59 -1.87 -1.67
N LEU A 113 4.31 -1.99 -0.36
CA LEU A 113 3.78 -0.88 0.45
C LEU A 113 4.76 0.28 0.53
N PHE A 114 6.06 0.01 0.57
CA PHE A 114 7.10 1.04 0.53
C PHE A 114 7.16 1.73 -0.82
N ALA A 115 7.24 0.98 -1.93
CA ALA A 115 7.24 1.58 -3.26
C ALA A 115 5.98 2.44 -3.50
N LYS A 116 4.82 1.94 -3.08
CA LYS A 116 3.55 2.69 -3.13
C LYS A 116 3.58 3.95 -2.27
N SER A 117 4.11 3.87 -1.05
CA SER A 117 4.24 5.05 -0.20
C SER A 117 5.14 6.10 -0.83
N ILE A 118 6.28 5.70 -1.40
CA ILE A 118 7.14 6.64 -2.15
C ILE A 118 6.37 7.26 -3.32
N PHE A 119 5.64 6.48 -4.12
CA PHE A 119 4.82 7.07 -5.19
C PHE A 119 3.82 8.11 -4.66
N HIS A 120 3.09 7.82 -3.58
CA HIS A 120 2.09 8.74 -3.00
C HIS A 120 2.72 10.04 -2.53
N LEU A 121 3.89 9.96 -1.88
CA LEU A 121 4.58 11.14 -1.39
C LEU A 121 5.16 12.02 -2.51
N HIS A 122 5.18 11.53 -3.75
CA HIS A 122 5.87 12.15 -4.89
C HIS A 122 5.00 12.40 -6.12
N ASN A 123 3.78 11.85 -6.20
CA ASN A 123 2.91 11.94 -7.38
C ASN A 123 2.17 13.27 -7.55
N GLY A 124 2.27 14.18 -6.58
CA GLY A 124 1.60 15.49 -6.59
C GLY A 124 0.14 15.48 -6.15
N GLU A 125 -0.44 14.33 -5.80
CA GLU A 125 -1.81 14.25 -5.27
C GLU A 125 -1.87 14.49 -3.76
N TYR A 126 -0.76 14.30 -3.05
CA TYR A 126 -0.64 14.49 -1.61
C TYR A 126 0.02 15.84 -1.28
N PRO A 127 -0.19 16.40 -0.06
CA PRO A 127 0.45 17.64 0.36
C PRO A 127 1.96 17.65 0.14
N ALA A 128 2.47 18.68 -0.54
CA ALA A 128 3.88 18.81 -0.92
C ALA A 128 4.87 18.70 0.26
N LYS A 129 4.43 19.04 1.48
CA LYS A 129 5.22 18.86 2.71
C LYS A 129 5.65 17.42 2.98
N PHE A 130 4.95 16.42 2.42
CA PHE A 130 5.31 15.02 2.61
C PHE A 130 6.38 14.52 1.65
N LYS A 131 6.72 15.28 0.61
CA LYS A 131 7.80 14.95 -0.33
C LYS A 131 9.10 14.67 0.44
N ILE A 132 9.76 13.57 0.10
CA ILE A 132 11.01 13.12 0.73
C ILE A 132 12.22 13.51 -0.14
N TRP A 133 12.25 13.04 -1.38
CA TRP A 133 13.34 13.24 -2.35
C TRP A 133 12.95 14.08 -3.57
N ASP A 134 13.88 14.88 -4.08
CA ASP A 134 13.62 15.67 -5.30
C ASP A 134 13.75 14.87 -6.59
N ASP A 135 14.53 13.79 -6.58
CA ASP A 135 14.83 12.88 -7.70
C ASP A 135 13.95 11.62 -7.73
N ALA A 136 12.94 11.51 -6.86
CA ALA A 136 11.99 10.40 -6.90
C ALA A 136 10.99 10.53 -8.06
N PRO A 137 10.57 9.42 -8.69
CA PRO A 137 9.59 9.44 -9.78
C PRO A 137 8.23 9.95 -9.29
N SER A 138 7.65 10.90 -10.03
CA SER A 138 6.31 11.43 -9.78
C SER A 138 5.21 10.74 -10.61
N ALA A 139 5.59 9.84 -11.51
CA ALA A 139 4.69 9.07 -12.36
C ALA A 139 5.20 7.64 -12.47
N ILE A 140 4.29 6.68 -12.67
CA ILE A 140 4.63 5.29 -12.96
C ILE A 140 4.89 5.18 -14.46
N ALA A 141 6.12 4.90 -14.87
CA ALA A 141 6.45 4.74 -16.29
C ALA A 141 5.78 3.48 -16.86
N GLU A 142 5.48 3.47 -18.16
CA GLU A 142 4.77 2.35 -18.81
C GLU A 142 5.50 1.00 -18.63
N ASN A 143 6.83 1.02 -18.67
CA ASN A 143 7.68 -0.16 -18.51
C ASN A 143 8.15 -0.40 -17.08
N ASP A 144 7.69 0.39 -16.11
CA ASP A 144 8.03 0.23 -14.70
C ASP A 144 7.00 -0.65 -13.99
N ASP A 145 7.46 -1.48 -13.06
CA ASP A 145 6.58 -2.39 -12.35
C ASP A 145 5.97 -1.70 -11.12
N PHE A 146 4.64 -1.75 -11.00
CA PHE A 146 3.94 -1.35 -9.78
C PHE A 146 3.09 -2.49 -9.24
N PHE A 147 3.15 -2.72 -7.93
CA PHE A 147 2.53 -3.89 -7.30
C PHE A 147 1.56 -3.48 -6.19
N LEU A 148 0.40 -4.13 -6.18
CA LEU A 148 -0.55 -4.09 -5.08
C LEU A 148 0.07 -4.76 -3.84
N PRO A 149 0.12 -4.10 -2.66
CA PRO A 149 0.52 -4.72 -1.41
C PRO A 149 -0.53 -5.75 -0.94
N VAL A 150 -0.36 -7.01 -1.35
CA VAL A 150 -1.33 -8.06 -1.03
C VAL A 150 -1.13 -8.60 0.39
N ASP A 151 -2.21 -8.60 1.18
CA ASP A 151 -2.28 -9.29 2.47
C ASP A 151 -3.51 -10.20 2.57
N ALA A 152 -3.76 -10.75 3.76
CA ALA A 152 -4.86 -11.69 3.99
C ALA A 152 -6.27 -11.10 3.75
N VAL A 153 -6.44 -9.76 3.79
CA VAL A 153 -7.72 -9.09 3.48
C VAL A 153 -7.97 -9.13 1.98
N ILE A 154 -6.95 -8.78 1.19
CA ILE A 154 -7.01 -8.79 -0.27
C ILE A 154 -7.12 -10.23 -0.78
N ILE A 155 -6.34 -11.17 -0.24
CA ILE A 155 -6.43 -12.60 -0.61
C ILE A 155 -7.85 -13.13 -0.37
N ALA A 156 -8.48 -12.77 0.75
CA ALA A 156 -9.85 -13.18 1.03
C ALA A 156 -10.84 -12.64 -0.02
N ILE A 157 -10.71 -11.37 -0.44
CA ILE A 157 -11.55 -10.77 -1.49
C ILE A 157 -11.42 -11.54 -2.80
N PHE A 158 -10.19 -11.78 -3.26
CA PHE A 158 -9.99 -12.50 -4.52
C PHE A 158 -10.53 -13.93 -4.44
N HIS A 159 -10.40 -14.60 -3.29
CA HIS A 159 -11.01 -15.91 -3.05
C HIS A 159 -12.55 -15.86 -3.02
N LYS A 160 -13.15 -14.76 -2.55
CA LYS A 160 -14.60 -14.54 -2.60
C LYS A 160 -15.09 -14.35 -4.04
N LEU A 161 -14.33 -13.64 -4.87
CA LEU A 161 -14.61 -13.41 -6.29
C LEU A 161 -14.48 -14.70 -7.12
N ASP A 162 -13.48 -15.52 -6.82
CA ASP A 162 -13.22 -16.79 -7.51
C ASP A 162 -12.50 -17.80 -6.60
N ARG A 163 -13.23 -18.81 -6.14
CA ARG A 163 -12.73 -19.87 -5.25
C ARG A 163 -11.90 -20.93 -5.97
N THR A 164 -11.89 -20.94 -7.30
CA THR A 164 -11.21 -21.98 -8.09
C THR A 164 -9.71 -21.76 -8.20
N LYS A 165 -9.24 -20.55 -7.89
CA LYS A 165 -7.83 -20.15 -8.01
C LYS A 165 -7.16 -20.09 -6.64
N ASN A 166 -5.89 -20.49 -6.62
CA ASN A 166 -5.03 -20.28 -5.46
C ASN A 166 -4.47 -18.85 -5.48
N TRP A 167 -5.14 -17.95 -4.77
CA TRP A 167 -4.76 -16.54 -4.71
C TRP A 167 -3.64 -16.28 -3.70
N ASN A 168 -2.62 -15.56 -4.15
CA ASN A 168 -1.49 -15.09 -3.36
C ASN A 168 -0.95 -13.80 -4.01
N PHE A 169 0.07 -13.18 -3.40
CA PHE A 169 0.68 -11.94 -3.89
C PHE A 169 0.99 -11.98 -5.39
N LYS A 170 1.69 -13.03 -5.83
CA LYS A 170 2.11 -13.21 -7.23
C LYS A 170 0.92 -13.38 -8.16
N ASN A 171 0.00 -14.28 -7.83
CA ASN A 171 -1.14 -14.61 -8.69
C ASN A 171 -2.13 -13.45 -8.83
N ILE A 172 -2.35 -12.67 -7.76
CA ILE A 172 -3.20 -11.49 -7.79
C ILE A 172 -2.57 -10.39 -8.65
N ASN A 173 -1.31 -10.04 -8.40
CA ASN A 173 -0.63 -9.01 -9.19
C ASN A 173 -0.51 -9.39 -10.67
N ASN A 174 -0.18 -10.65 -10.97
CA ASN A 174 -0.14 -11.13 -12.36
C ASN A 174 -1.51 -11.12 -13.04
N PHE A 175 -2.58 -11.37 -12.29
CA PHE A 175 -3.93 -11.33 -12.82
C PHE A 175 -4.36 -9.89 -13.14
N LEU A 176 -4.12 -8.95 -12.21
CA LEU A 176 -4.45 -7.54 -12.39
C LEU A 176 -3.63 -6.88 -13.52
N LYS A 177 -2.31 -7.13 -13.59
CA LYS A 177 -1.44 -6.57 -14.64
C LYS A 177 -1.80 -6.98 -16.06
N LYS A 178 -2.54 -8.09 -16.24
CA LYS A 178 -3.04 -8.51 -17.56
C LYS A 178 -4.26 -7.70 -18.01
N GLN A 179 -4.94 -7.03 -17.09
CA GLN A 179 -6.22 -6.37 -17.32
C GLN A 179 -6.15 -4.85 -17.13
N TYR A 180 -5.23 -4.37 -16.30
CA TYR A 180 -5.10 -2.97 -15.90
C TYR A 180 -3.69 -2.46 -16.14
N LYS A 181 -3.59 -1.18 -16.49
CA LYS A 181 -2.31 -0.47 -16.65
C LYS A 181 -1.66 -0.23 -15.28
N ASN A 182 -0.36 0.04 -15.28
CA ASN A 182 0.36 0.33 -14.03
C ASN A 182 -0.18 1.56 -13.28
N SER A 183 -0.68 2.58 -14.00
CA SER A 183 -1.35 3.72 -13.36
C SER A 183 -2.66 3.35 -12.67
N GLU A 184 -3.36 2.32 -13.16
CA GLU A 184 -4.59 1.80 -12.56
C GLU A 184 -4.31 0.82 -11.42
N MET A 185 -3.11 0.22 -11.37
CA MET A 185 -2.68 -0.65 -10.27
C MET A 185 -2.66 0.07 -8.92
N GLU A 186 -2.45 1.40 -8.91
CA GLU A 186 -2.49 2.18 -7.68
C GLU A 186 -3.91 2.32 -7.11
N ILE A 187 -4.94 2.38 -7.96
CA ILE A 187 -6.36 2.39 -7.53
C ILE A 187 -6.71 1.13 -6.74
N TRP A 188 -6.11 -0.01 -7.11
CA TRP A 188 -6.36 -1.28 -6.43
C TRP A 188 -5.89 -1.30 -4.97
N ASP A 189 -5.02 -0.38 -4.53
CA ASP A 189 -4.60 -0.29 -3.12
C ASP A 189 -5.77 0.04 -2.18
N ASP A 190 -6.77 0.80 -2.66
CA ASP A 190 -8.00 1.12 -1.95
C ASP A 190 -8.79 -0.13 -1.54
N LEU A 191 -8.55 -1.26 -2.21
CA LEU A 191 -9.17 -2.53 -1.88
C LEU A 191 -8.86 -2.97 -0.45
N TRP A 192 -7.68 -2.62 0.07
CA TRP A 192 -7.32 -2.93 1.45
C TRP A 192 -8.25 -2.23 2.45
N PHE A 193 -8.50 -0.92 2.26
CA PHE A 193 -9.34 -0.14 3.17
C PHE A 193 -10.76 -0.70 3.22
N TRP A 194 -11.39 -0.84 2.05
CA TRP A 194 -12.75 -1.37 1.95
C TRP A 194 -12.83 -2.81 2.45
N GLY A 195 -11.89 -3.66 2.06
CA GLY A 195 -11.81 -5.03 2.55
C GLY A 195 -11.62 -5.11 4.06
N PHE A 196 -10.82 -4.22 4.64
CA PHE A 196 -10.52 -4.26 6.07
C PHE A 196 -11.80 -4.00 6.86
N ILE A 197 -12.53 -2.93 6.55
CA ILE A 197 -13.75 -2.50 7.25
C ILE A 197 -14.99 -3.31 6.90
N THR A 198 -14.95 -4.17 5.87
CA THR A 198 -16.09 -5.05 5.51
C THR A 198 -15.83 -6.54 5.72
N GLN A 199 -14.82 -6.89 6.52
CA GLN A 199 -14.51 -8.29 6.83
C GLN A 199 -14.40 -8.52 8.34
N ARG A 200 -15.00 -9.61 8.84
CA ARG A 200 -14.89 -10.07 10.23
C ARG A 200 -14.32 -11.49 10.28
N GLY A 201 -13.47 -11.77 11.28
CA GLY A 201 -12.75 -13.03 11.42
C GLY A 201 -11.41 -13.06 10.69
N SER A 202 -10.83 -14.26 10.54
CA SER A 202 -9.51 -14.52 9.96
C SER A 202 -9.58 -15.61 8.87
N GLY A 203 -8.50 -15.76 8.09
CA GLY A 203 -8.41 -16.78 7.04
C GLY A 203 -9.35 -16.53 5.85
N ILE A 204 -9.78 -17.61 5.20
CA ILE A 204 -10.65 -17.60 4.01
C ILE A 204 -12.15 -17.60 4.34
N ASN A 205 -12.53 -17.95 5.57
CA ASN A 205 -13.93 -18.10 6.02
C ASN A 205 -14.45 -16.82 6.70
N ARG A 206 -13.99 -15.65 6.25
CA ARG A 206 -14.40 -14.36 6.82
C ARG A 206 -15.86 -14.07 6.51
N LEU A 207 -16.52 -13.41 7.45
CA LEU A 207 -17.84 -12.80 7.21
C LEU A 207 -17.64 -11.48 6.46
N TYR A 208 -18.48 -11.24 5.45
CA TYR A 208 -18.44 -10.07 4.58
C TYR A 208 -19.61 -9.14 4.94
N GLU A 209 -19.36 -8.24 5.88
CA GLU A 209 -20.36 -7.35 6.47
C GLU A 209 -19.67 -6.07 6.97
N TRP A 210 -20.43 -4.97 7.09
CA TRP A 210 -19.93 -3.75 7.71
C TRP A 210 -19.39 -4.05 9.12
N ASN A 211 -18.12 -3.74 9.34
CA ASN A 211 -17.42 -4.00 10.60
C ASN A 211 -16.99 -2.67 11.23
N GLU A 212 -17.94 -2.02 11.90
CA GLU A 212 -17.75 -0.74 12.56
C GLU A 212 -16.57 -0.74 13.55
N ASN A 213 -16.37 -1.82 14.30
CA ASN A 213 -15.25 -1.93 15.24
C ASN A 213 -13.89 -1.78 14.57
N LYS A 214 -13.74 -2.31 13.35
CA LYS A 214 -12.51 -2.12 12.57
C LYS A 214 -12.38 -0.69 12.05
N TYR A 215 -13.48 -0.06 11.67
CA TYR A 215 -13.46 1.36 11.30
C TYR A 215 -13.01 2.24 12.47
N TRP A 216 -13.50 1.98 13.69
CA TRP A 216 -13.07 2.66 14.91
C TRP A 216 -11.60 2.39 15.26
N ALA A 217 -11.11 1.19 14.96
CA ALA A 217 -9.71 0.80 15.20
C ALA A 217 -8.70 1.49 14.25
N LEU A 218 -9.15 2.14 13.18
CA LEU A 218 -8.30 2.95 12.30
C LEU A 218 -8.28 4.39 12.82
N PRO A 219 -7.23 4.86 13.52
CA PRO A 219 -7.24 6.19 14.11
C PRO A 219 -7.37 7.32 13.07
N GLU A 220 -6.92 7.08 11.84
CA GLU A 220 -6.93 8.04 10.74
C GLU A 220 -8.32 8.26 10.12
N THR A 221 -9.29 7.36 10.32
CA THR A 221 -10.63 7.57 9.74
C THR A 221 -11.38 8.70 10.45
N ASN A 222 -12.26 9.40 9.72
CA ASN A 222 -13.09 10.45 10.29
C ASN A 222 -14.24 9.86 11.13
N LYS A 223 -14.30 10.21 12.41
CA LYS A 223 -15.27 9.66 13.38
C LYS A 223 -16.55 10.48 13.53
N ASP A 224 -16.78 11.45 12.66
CA ASP A 224 -18.07 12.14 12.57
C ASP A 224 -19.18 11.15 12.19
N LEU A 225 -20.32 11.23 12.88
CA LEU A 225 -21.43 10.28 12.71
C LEU A 225 -21.97 10.28 11.28
N ARG A 226 -22.10 11.44 10.63
CA ARG A 226 -22.59 11.51 9.24
C ARG A 226 -21.60 10.86 8.29
N ARG A 227 -20.29 10.99 8.58
CA ARG A 227 -19.24 10.34 7.80
C ARG A 227 -19.26 8.83 7.99
N ILE A 228 -19.51 8.35 9.21
CA ILE A 228 -19.68 6.92 9.52
C ILE A 228 -20.89 6.35 8.76
N ASP A 229 -22.04 7.02 8.80
CA ASP A 229 -23.25 6.58 8.08
C ASP A 229 -23.01 6.50 6.57
N ASN A 230 -22.29 7.48 6.02
CA ASN A 230 -21.90 7.47 4.61
C ASN A 230 -20.95 6.29 4.31
N ILE A 231 -19.89 6.09 5.09
CA ILE A 231 -18.97 4.96 4.95
C ILE A 231 -19.74 3.63 5.00
N ASN A 232 -20.68 3.47 5.94
CA ASN A 232 -21.49 2.26 6.06
C ASN A 232 -22.28 2.00 4.76
N ASN A 233 -22.99 3.02 4.26
CA ASN A 233 -23.72 2.90 2.98
C ASN A 233 -22.80 2.53 1.80
N LYS A 234 -21.59 3.08 1.75
CA LYS A 234 -20.59 2.74 0.73
C LYS A 234 -20.01 1.34 0.92
N ALA A 235 -19.81 0.91 2.16
CA ALA A 235 -19.38 -0.45 2.50
C ALA A 235 -20.41 -1.49 2.06
N LEU A 236 -21.71 -1.21 2.20
CA LEU A 236 -22.76 -2.09 1.67
C LEU A 236 -22.69 -2.21 0.13
N LYS A 237 -22.48 -1.09 -0.58
CA LYS A 237 -22.27 -1.10 -2.05
C LYS A 237 -20.98 -1.82 -2.47
N PHE A 238 -19.91 -1.69 -1.69
CA PHE A 238 -18.68 -2.46 -1.91
C PHE A 238 -18.95 -3.96 -1.82
N LEU A 239 -19.72 -4.39 -0.82
CA LEU A 239 -20.06 -5.80 -0.63
C LEU A 239 -20.91 -6.38 -1.77
N GLU A 240 -21.77 -5.58 -2.40
CA GLU A 240 -22.52 -5.96 -3.60
C GLU A 240 -21.62 -6.22 -4.83
N CYS A 241 -20.40 -5.68 -4.83
CA CYS A 241 -19.42 -5.90 -5.89
C CYS A 241 -18.67 -7.23 -5.76
N LEU A 242 -18.74 -7.91 -4.60
CA LEU A 242 -17.97 -9.12 -4.26
C LEU A 242 -18.68 -10.44 -4.63
#